data_AF-A0A0M3V5M8-F1
#
_entry.id   AF-A0A0M3V5M8-F1
#
_cell.length_a   1.000
_cell.length_b   1.000
_cell.length_c   1.000
_cell.angle_alpha   90.00
_cell.angle_beta   90.00
_cell.angle_gamma   90.00
#
_symmetry.space_group_name_H-M   'P 1'
#
loop_
_entity.id
_entity.type
_entity.pdbx_description
1 polymer ?
#
loop_
_entity_poly.entity_id
_entity_poly.type
_entity_poly.pdbx_seq_one_letter_code
_entity_poly.pdbx_strand_id
1 'polypeptide(L)'
;MRKIDTKSLLPNDEFSHLPTNKLLEILESGLLLERGRALFMLARRSGNDQEISRIVVQEICEPKNRNSKTIGIVSISFLGIAGLLEADTDNTKETVKHLIESWTEAERSDLLVFLQLMYPSDFISSIT
;
A
#
# COMPACT_ATOMS: atom_id res chain seq x y z
N MET A 1 -4.99 25.98 -3.52
CA MET A 1 -4.71 24.55 -3.24
C MET A 1 -3.34 24.20 -3.80
N ARG A 2 -2.39 23.76 -2.97
CA ARG A 2 -1.14 23.17 -3.48
C ARG A 2 -1.50 21.82 -4.10
N LYS A 3 -1.14 21.59 -5.37
CA LYS A 3 -1.20 20.24 -5.97
C LYS A 3 -0.22 19.39 -5.18
N ILE A 4 -0.71 18.36 -4.50
CA ILE A 4 0.14 17.33 -3.90
C ILE A 4 0.70 16.54 -5.08
N ASP A 5 2.03 16.51 -5.21
CA ASP A 5 2.69 15.65 -6.18
C ASP A 5 2.66 14.21 -5.68
N THR A 6 1.60 13.48 -6.04
CA THR A 6 1.36 12.10 -5.59
C THR A 6 2.42 11.13 -6.12
N LYS A 7 3.18 11.49 -7.17
CA LYS A 7 4.32 10.69 -7.64
C LYS A 7 5.44 10.60 -6.60
N SER A 8 5.56 11.59 -5.72
CA SER A 8 6.52 11.55 -4.61
C SER A 8 6.14 10.54 -3.51
N LEU A 9 4.92 10.01 -3.51
CA LEU A 9 4.46 9.06 -2.49
C LEU A 9 4.85 7.62 -2.85
N LEU A 10 4.94 7.30 -4.14
CA LEU A 10 5.40 6.00 -4.60
C LEU A 10 6.88 5.79 -4.27
N PRO A 11 7.30 4.53 -4.09
CA PRO A 11 8.72 4.21 -4.04
C PRO A 11 9.40 4.68 -5.34
N ASN A 12 10.49 5.43 -5.18
CA ASN A 12 11.41 5.80 -6.24
C ASN A 12 12.32 4.61 -6.60
N ASP A 13 13.18 4.79 -7.61
CA ASP A 13 14.12 3.75 -8.07
C ASP A 13 14.96 3.15 -6.93
N GLU A 14 15.27 3.94 -5.89
CA GLU A 14 16.04 3.48 -4.72
C GLU A 14 15.37 2.30 -4.01
N PHE A 15 14.06 2.32 -3.79
CA PHE A 15 13.32 1.25 -3.12
C PHE A 15 13.13 0.02 -4.01
N SER A 16 13.07 0.22 -5.33
CA SER A 16 12.85 -0.86 -6.30
C SER A 16 13.95 -1.92 -6.28
N HIS A 17 15.20 -1.50 -6.01
CA HIS A 17 16.38 -2.37 -6.00
C HIS A 17 16.73 -2.96 -4.64
N LEU A 18 16.06 -2.56 -3.56
CA LEU A 18 16.38 -3.08 -2.23
C LEU A 18 16.01 -4.55 -2.09
N PRO A 19 16.86 -5.39 -1.47
CA PRO A 19 16.52 -6.78 -1.19
C PRO A 19 15.41 -6.86 -0.12
N THR A 20 14.66 -7.96 -0.11
CA THR A 20 13.49 -8.14 0.78
C THR A 20 13.82 -7.92 2.25
N ASN A 21 14.95 -8.46 2.74
CA ASN A 21 15.40 -8.24 4.12
C ASN A 21 15.60 -6.75 4.44
N LYS A 22 16.11 -5.96 3.49
CA LYS A 22 16.29 -4.53 3.71
C LYS A 22 14.97 -3.78 3.75
N LEU A 23 13.99 -4.20 2.95
CA LEU A 23 12.64 -3.65 3.01
C LEU A 23 11.96 -3.99 4.35
N LEU A 24 12.18 -5.19 4.90
CA LEU A 24 11.67 -5.58 6.22
C LEU A 24 12.29 -4.72 7.34
N GLU A 25 13.61 -4.48 7.31
CA GLU A 25 14.28 -3.59 8.26
C GLU A 25 13.70 -2.16 8.23
N ILE A 26 13.47 -1.62 7.03
CA ILE A 26 12.87 -0.29 6.85
C ILE A 26 11.43 -0.29 7.34
N LEU A 27 10.65 -1.33 7.07
CA LEU A 27 9.26 -1.46 7.53
C LEU A 27 9.16 -1.44 9.06
N GLU A 28 10.13 -2.04 9.75
CA GLU A 28 10.19 -2.09 11.21
C GLU A 28 10.64 -0.76 11.84
N SER A 29 11.68 -0.13 11.28
CA SER A 29 12.43 0.94 11.96
C SER A 29 12.52 2.29 11.21
N GLY A 30 12.07 2.34 9.96
CA GLY A 30 12.17 3.53 9.11
C GLY A 30 11.21 4.65 9.49
N LEU A 31 11.37 5.80 8.85
CA LEU A 31 10.41 6.90 8.97
C LEU A 31 9.06 6.53 8.35
N LEU A 32 7.98 7.22 8.75
CA LEU A 32 6.61 6.86 8.39
C LEU A 32 6.39 6.68 6.87
N LEU A 33 6.93 7.57 6.05
CA LEU A 33 6.85 7.49 4.58
C LEU A 33 7.72 6.35 4.01
N GLU A 34 8.90 6.13 4.58
CA GLU A 34 9.81 5.04 4.17
C GLU A 34 9.20 3.67 4.48
N ARG A 35 8.55 3.53 5.64
CA ARG A 35 7.76 2.35 6.01
C ARG A 35 6.64 2.09 5.02
N GLY A 36 5.91 3.13 4.61
CA GLY A 36 4.87 3.03 3.59
C GLY A 36 5.41 2.56 2.23
N ARG A 37 6.53 3.13 1.78
CA ARG A 37 7.21 2.73 0.53
C ARG A 37 7.76 1.30 0.61
N ALA A 38 8.31 0.91 1.76
CA ALA A 38 8.78 -0.45 1.98
C ALA A 38 7.62 -1.46 1.93
N LEU A 39 6.48 -1.13 2.58
CA LEU A 39 5.29 -1.96 2.55
C LEU A 39 4.73 -2.09 1.12
N PHE A 40 4.68 -1.01 0.35
CA PHE A 40 4.29 -1.07 -1.07
C PHE A 40 5.17 -2.07 -1.85
N MET A 41 6.50 -1.99 -1.70
CA MET A 41 7.42 -2.87 -2.42
C MET A 41 7.30 -4.33 -1.99
N LEU A 42 7.11 -4.59 -0.70
CA LEU A 42 6.86 -5.94 -0.18
C LEU A 42 5.54 -6.49 -0.70
N ALA A 43 4.47 -5.70 -0.68
CA ALA A 43 3.16 -6.05 -1.20
C ALA A 43 3.20 -6.36 -2.71
N ARG A 44 3.94 -5.56 -3.49
CA ARG A 44 4.14 -5.85 -4.92
C ARG A 44 4.87 -7.17 -5.15
N ARG A 45 5.78 -7.56 -4.25
CA ARG A 45 6.53 -8.82 -4.33
C ARG A 45 5.77 -10.03 -3.77
N SER A 46 4.74 -9.81 -2.95
CA SER A 46 4.05 -10.88 -2.24
C SER A 46 3.19 -11.79 -3.13
N GLY A 47 2.96 -11.40 -4.39
CA GLY A 47 2.16 -12.19 -5.33
C GLY A 47 2.61 -13.65 -5.48
N ASN A 48 3.90 -13.93 -5.22
CA ASN A 48 4.49 -15.27 -5.35
C ASN A 48 5.10 -15.81 -4.04
N ASP A 49 5.00 -15.07 -2.92
CA ASP A 49 5.68 -15.41 -1.66
C ASP A 49 4.68 -15.35 -0.50
N GLN A 50 4.34 -16.54 0.04
CA GLN A 50 3.39 -16.66 1.13
C GLN A 50 3.88 -16.04 2.44
N GLU A 51 5.19 -16.05 2.71
CA GLU A 51 5.74 -15.46 3.92
C GLU A 51 5.64 -13.94 3.88
N ILE A 52 6.05 -13.35 2.75
CA ILE A 52 5.91 -11.90 2.53
C ILE A 52 4.42 -11.51 2.53
N SER A 53 3.54 -12.30 1.93
CA SER A 53 2.10 -12.03 1.91
C SER A 53 1.50 -11.94 3.31
N ARG A 54 1.87 -12.86 4.22
CA ARG A 54 1.41 -12.80 5.62
C ARG A 54 1.86 -11.52 6.33
N ILE A 55 3.13 -11.14 6.16
CA ILE A 55 3.70 -9.92 6.75
C ILE A 55 2.95 -8.68 6.22
N VAL A 56 2.74 -8.60 4.91
CA VAL A 56 2.04 -7.49 4.26
C VAL A 56 0.62 -7.36 4.78
N VAL A 57 -0.13 -8.47 4.83
CA VAL A 57 -1.51 -8.48 5.36
C VAL A 57 -1.55 -8.02 6.81
N GLN A 58 -0.64 -8.50 7.64
CA GLN A 58 -0.53 -8.08 9.04
C GLN A 58 -0.31 -6.58 9.16
N GLU A 59 0.66 -6.02 8.43
CA GLU A 59 0.97 -4.59 8.46
C GLU A 59 -0.15 -3.72 7.90
N ILE A 60 -0.91 -4.18 6.91
CA ILE A 60 -2.08 -3.45 6.38
C ILE A 60 -3.21 -3.41 7.43
N CYS A 61 -3.43 -4.52 8.14
CA CYS A 61 -4.46 -4.65 9.16
C CYS A 61 -4.13 -3.90 10.46
N GLU A 62 -2.86 -3.62 10.70
CA GLU A 62 -2.38 -2.99 11.92
C GLU A 62 -2.95 -1.56 12.09
N PRO A 63 -3.71 -1.27 13.19
CA PRO A 63 -4.37 0.01 13.38
C PRO A 63 -3.44 1.23 13.36
N LYS A 64 -2.20 1.12 13.86
CA LYS A 64 -1.23 2.24 13.79
C LYS A 64 -0.86 2.61 12.35
N ASN A 65 -0.85 1.64 11.43
CA ASN A 65 -0.51 1.86 10.03
C ASN A 65 -1.73 2.37 9.27
N ARG A 66 -2.93 1.87 9.60
CA ARG A 66 -4.18 2.34 8.99
C ARG A 66 -4.50 3.79 9.35
N ASN A 67 -4.25 4.15 10.61
CA ASN A 67 -4.47 5.52 11.12
C ASN A 67 -3.25 6.44 10.91
N SER A 68 -2.16 5.94 10.34
CA SER A 68 -1.02 6.79 10.01
C SER A 68 -1.45 7.80 8.95
N LYS A 69 -1.39 9.09 9.26
CA LYS A 69 -1.58 10.16 8.27
C LYS A 69 -0.21 10.76 8.00
N THR A 70 0.37 10.44 6.84
CA THR A 70 1.66 11.00 6.41
C THR A 70 1.45 12.37 5.77
N ILE A 71 0.94 12.39 4.53
CA ILE A 71 0.68 13.59 3.73
C ILE A 71 -0.78 13.54 3.27
N GLY A 72 -1.62 14.39 3.85
CA GLY A 72 -3.06 14.41 3.55
C GLY A 72 -3.77 13.14 4.03
N ILE A 73 -4.26 12.34 3.08
CA ILE A 73 -5.02 11.09 3.32
C ILE A 73 -4.16 9.82 3.25
N VAL A 74 -2.86 9.94 2.98
CA VAL A 74 -2.00 8.79 2.70
C VAL A 74 -1.63 8.07 4.00
N SER A 75 -2.04 6.81 4.10
CA SER A 75 -1.64 5.90 5.17
C SER A 75 -0.67 4.83 4.68
N ILE A 76 0.11 4.28 5.59
CA ILE A 76 0.99 3.12 5.32
C ILE A 76 0.14 1.96 4.76
N SER A 77 -1.02 1.69 5.35
CA SER A 77 -1.92 0.62 4.88
C SER A 77 -2.40 0.86 3.44
N PHE A 78 -2.65 2.11 3.04
CA PHE A 78 -3.07 2.42 1.67
C PHE A 78 -1.95 2.16 0.66
N LEU A 79 -0.70 2.47 1.02
CA LEU A 79 0.45 2.12 0.19
C LEU A 79 0.65 0.60 0.09
N GLY A 80 0.36 -0.15 1.15
CA GLY A 80 0.33 -1.61 1.09
C GLY A 80 -0.74 -2.16 0.14
N ILE A 81 -1.95 -1.60 0.18
CA ILE A 81 -3.04 -1.97 -0.75
C ILE A 81 -2.64 -1.67 -2.20
N ALA A 82 -2.09 -0.48 -2.48
CA ALA A 82 -1.61 -0.13 -3.80
C ALA A 82 -0.51 -1.10 -4.30
N GLY A 83 0.42 -1.49 -3.42
CA GLY A 83 1.44 -2.48 -3.76
C GLY A 83 0.85 -3.85 -4.10
N LEU A 84 -0.17 -4.32 -3.36
CA LEU A 84 -0.87 -5.57 -3.67
C LEU A 84 -1.56 -5.49 -5.04
N LEU A 85 -2.20 -4.36 -5.35
CA LEU A 85 -2.84 -4.14 -6.64
C LEU A 85 -1.83 -4.15 -7.81
N GLU A 86 -0.61 -3.63 -7.59
CA GLU A 86 0.50 -3.62 -8.56
C GLU A 86 1.20 -4.97 -8.74
N ALA A 87 1.02 -5.91 -7.81
CA ALA A 87 1.42 -7.29 -8.04
C ALA A 87 0.60 -7.95 -9.15
N ASP A 88 -0.64 -7.45 -9.36
CA ASP A 88 -1.57 -7.85 -10.42
C ASP A 88 -1.78 -9.37 -10.56
N THR A 89 -1.89 -10.07 -9.41
CA THR A 89 -2.27 -11.49 -9.38
C THR A 89 -3.68 -11.67 -8.83
N ASP A 90 -4.37 -12.73 -9.24
CA ASP A 90 -5.72 -13.04 -8.74
C ASP A 90 -5.75 -13.13 -7.20
N ASN A 91 -4.72 -13.77 -6.61
CA ASN A 91 -4.56 -13.89 -5.17
C ASN A 91 -4.44 -12.53 -4.48
N THR A 92 -3.66 -11.60 -5.04
CA THR A 92 -3.52 -10.25 -4.47
C THR A 92 -4.79 -9.42 -4.60
N LYS A 93 -5.56 -9.57 -5.69
CA LYS A 93 -6.86 -8.92 -5.87
C LYS A 93 -7.89 -9.43 -4.86
N GLU A 94 -7.97 -10.75 -4.66
CA GLU A 94 -8.84 -11.36 -3.66
C GLU A 94 -8.47 -10.94 -2.25
N THR A 95 -7.16 -10.92 -1.94
CA THR A 95 -6.64 -10.42 -0.66
C THR A 95 -7.04 -8.96 -0.42
N VAL A 96 -6.89 -8.08 -1.42
CA VAL A 96 -7.30 -6.67 -1.31
C VAL A 96 -8.79 -6.56 -1.02
N LYS A 97 -9.65 -7.31 -1.73
CA LYS A 97 -11.11 -7.33 -1.50
C LYS A 97 -11.44 -7.70 -0.05
N HIS A 98 -10.86 -8.77 0.48
CA HIS A 98 -11.09 -9.17 1.87
C HIS A 98 -10.57 -8.16 2.88
N LEU A 99 -9.42 -7.53 2.61
CA LEU A 99 -8.89 -6.50 3.49
C LEU A 99 -9.86 -5.32 3.60
N ILE A 100 -10.33 -4.78 2.46
CA ILE A 100 -11.20 -3.59 2.45
C ILE A 100 -12.64 -3.87 2.92
N GLU A 101 -13.12 -5.11 2.83
CA GLU A 101 -14.42 -5.51 3.41
C GLU A 101 -14.46 -5.26 4.93
N SER A 102 -13.33 -5.46 5.61
CA SER A 102 -13.19 -5.24 7.05
C SER A 102 -13.05 -3.76 7.45
N TRP A 103 -12.98 -2.84 6.49
CA TRP A 103 -12.76 -1.42 6.74
C TRP A 103 -14.09 -0.68 6.88
N THR A 104 -14.08 0.38 7.67
CA THR A 104 -15.20 1.32 7.79
C THR A 104 -15.45 2.04 6.46
N GLU A 105 -16.65 2.59 6.29
CA GLU A 105 -16.99 3.37 5.09
C GLU A 105 -16.06 4.56 4.88
N ALA A 106 -15.69 5.27 5.96
CA ALA A 106 -14.76 6.38 5.90
C ALA A 106 -13.37 5.95 5.41
N GLU A 107 -12.83 4.84 5.92
CA GLU A 107 -11.54 4.30 5.49
C GLU A 107 -11.56 3.86 4.03
N ARG A 108 -12.66 3.24 3.57
CA ARG A 108 -12.83 2.86 2.15
C ARG A 108 -12.93 4.08 1.24
N SER A 109 -13.63 5.14 1.68
CA SER A 109 -13.72 6.39 0.93
C SER A 109 -12.35 7.07 0.81
N ASP A 110 -11.61 7.18 1.91
CA ASP A 110 -10.26 7.73 1.92
C ASP A 110 -9.31 6.90 1.03
N LEU A 111 -9.40 5.57 1.07
CA LEU A 111 -8.64 4.69 0.17
C LEU A 111 -8.99 4.94 -1.29
N LEU A 112 -10.27 5.09 -1.63
CA LEU A 112 -10.70 5.34 -3.00
C LEU A 112 -10.14 6.66 -3.53
N VAL A 113 -10.21 7.74 -2.73
CA VAL A 113 -9.60 9.03 -3.08
C VAL A 113 -8.09 8.88 -3.28
N PHE A 114 -7.42 8.14 -2.40
CA PHE A 114 -6.00 7.85 -2.55
C PHE A 114 -5.72 7.12 -3.87
N LEU A 115 -6.43 6.03 -4.17
CA LEU A 115 -6.19 5.26 -5.40
C LEU A 115 -6.48 6.08 -6.66
N GLN A 116 -7.50 6.94 -6.67
CA GLN A 116 -7.78 7.87 -7.78
C GLN A 116 -6.67 8.91 -8.02
N LEU A 117 -5.89 9.25 -6.99
CA LEU A 117 -4.73 10.13 -7.11
C LEU A 117 -3.49 9.42 -7.64
N MET A 118 -3.47 8.09 -7.58
CA MET A 118 -2.32 7.24 -7.88
C MET A 118 -2.45 6.55 -9.24
N TYR A 119 -3.67 6.14 -9.58
CA TYR A 119 -4.00 5.36 -10.75
C TYR A 119 -4.95 6.13 -11.68
N PRO A 120 -4.86 5.91 -13.00
CA PRO A 120 -5.88 6.37 -13.93
C PRO A 120 -7.24 5.72 -13.61
N SER A 121 -8.33 6.42 -13.90
CA SER A 121 -9.70 6.04 -13.53
C SER A 121 -10.11 4.64 -13.98
N ASP A 122 -9.57 4.17 -15.10
CA ASP A 122 -9.89 2.86 -15.69
C ASP A 122 -9.40 1.68 -14.84
N PHE A 123 -8.34 1.88 -14.04
CA PHE A 123 -7.83 0.87 -13.11
C PHE A 123 -8.78 0.67 -11.91
N ILE A 124 -9.36 1.77 -11.41
CA ILE A 124 -10.22 1.79 -10.22
C ILE A 124 -11.54 1.04 -10.47
N SER A 125 -12.13 1.19 -11.65
CA SER A 125 -13.37 0.51 -12.04
C SER A 125 -13.26 -1.03 -12.07
N SER A 126 -12.04 -1.58 -12.04
CA SER A 126 -11.81 -3.03 -12.05
C SER A 126 -11.74 -3.67 -10.65
N ILE A 127 -11.66 -2.84 -9.61
CA ILE A 127 -11.43 -3.26 -8.22
C ILE A 127 -12.52 -2.81 -7.24
N THR A 128 -13.41 -1.90 -7.65
CA THR A 128 -14.67 -1.55 -6.97
C THR A 128 -15.82 -2.36 -7.52
#